data_AF-A0A7Y5RLZ8-F1
#
_entry.id   AF-A0A7Y5RLZ8-F1
#
_cell.length_a   1.000
_cell.length_b   1.000
_cell.length_c   1.000
_cell.angle_alpha   90.00
_cell.angle_beta   90.00
_cell.angle_gamma   90.00
#
_symmetry.space_group_name_H-M   'P 1'
#
loop_
_entity.id
_entity.type
_entity.pdbx_description
1 polymer ?
#
loop_
_entity_poly.entity_id
_entity_poly.type
_entity_poly.pdbx_seq_one_letter_code
_entity_poly.pdbx_strand_id
1 'polypeptide(L)'
;MSTTTTTGSTPAADQQAGTSTKGTTRVKRGMAEMLKGGVIMDVVTPEQAKIAEDAGAVAVMALERVPADIRAQGGVSRMSDPDMIDGIIEAVSIPVMAKARIGHFVEAQVLQSLGVDYIDESEVLTPADYANHIDKWQFTVPFVCGATNLGEALRRITEGAAMIRSKGEAGTGDVSNATTHMRQIRQEIRRLQSLPEDELY
;
A
#
# COMPACT_ATOMS: atom_id res chain seq x y z
N MET A 1 -70.11 0.30 -23.63
CA MET A 1 -68.82 -0.31 -24.05
C MET A 1 -67.88 0.81 -24.45
N SER A 2 -66.96 1.21 -23.58
CA SER A 2 -65.60 1.60 -24.01
C SER A 2 -64.72 1.62 -22.77
N THR A 3 -63.62 0.89 -22.88
CA THR A 3 -62.72 0.45 -21.84
C THR A 3 -61.66 1.49 -21.46
N THR A 4 -61.30 1.44 -20.20
CA THR A 4 -60.17 2.04 -19.49
C THR A 4 -58.82 1.87 -20.20
N THR A 5 -58.00 2.91 -20.23
CA THR A 5 -56.52 2.78 -20.16
C THR A 5 -55.92 3.99 -19.43
N THR A 6 -55.56 3.79 -18.16
CA THR A 6 -54.76 4.73 -17.36
C THR A 6 -53.30 4.36 -17.54
N THR A 7 -52.52 5.17 -18.25
CA THR A 7 -51.06 5.03 -18.30
C THR A 7 -50.44 5.68 -17.07
N GLY A 8 -50.06 4.86 -16.08
CA GLY A 8 -49.21 5.28 -14.97
C GLY A 8 -47.76 5.39 -15.44
N SER A 9 -47.21 6.60 -15.44
CA SER A 9 -45.77 6.82 -15.58
C SER A 9 -45.12 6.68 -14.20
N THR A 10 -44.43 5.57 -13.98
CA THR A 10 -43.53 5.39 -12.84
C THR A 10 -42.39 6.42 -12.93
N PRO A 11 -42.09 7.22 -11.89
CA PRO A 11 -40.90 8.03 -11.90
C PRO A 11 -39.70 7.08 -11.76
N ALA A 12 -38.81 7.11 -12.76
CA ALA A 12 -37.55 6.40 -12.70
C ALA A 12 -36.78 6.89 -11.46
N ALA A 13 -36.50 5.97 -10.55
CA ALA A 13 -35.62 6.23 -9.42
C ALA A 13 -34.23 6.53 -9.97
N ASP A 14 -33.83 7.80 -9.84
CA ASP A 14 -32.51 8.29 -10.15
C ASP A 14 -31.53 7.59 -9.19
N GLN A 15 -30.88 6.53 -9.68
CA GLN A 15 -29.81 5.86 -8.95
C GLN A 15 -28.64 6.84 -8.87
N GLN A 16 -28.56 7.57 -7.77
CA GLN A 16 -27.33 8.26 -7.38
C GLN A 16 -26.24 7.21 -7.20
N ALA A 17 -25.48 6.98 -8.27
CA ALA A 17 -24.19 6.31 -8.20
C ALA A 17 -23.34 7.12 -7.21
N GLY A 18 -23.13 6.57 -6.01
CA GLY A 18 -22.27 7.17 -5.00
C GLY A 18 -20.91 7.41 -5.63
N THR A 19 -20.59 8.67 -5.92
CA THR A 19 -19.28 9.07 -6.40
C THR A 19 -18.28 8.67 -5.32
N SER A 20 -17.48 7.63 -5.57
CA SER A 20 -16.39 7.26 -4.68
C SER A 20 -15.41 8.43 -4.63
N THR A 21 -15.45 9.19 -3.54
CA THR A 21 -14.54 10.32 -3.33
C THR A 21 -13.14 9.78 -3.12
N LYS A 22 -12.33 9.78 -4.19
CA LYS A 22 -10.90 9.43 -4.14
C LYS A 22 -10.17 10.36 -3.15
N GLY A 23 -9.35 9.78 -2.26
CA GLY A 23 -8.60 10.54 -1.27
C GLY A 23 -7.61 11.50 -1.94
N THR A 24 -7.65 12.79 -1.57
CA THR A 24 -6.74 13.79 -2.16
C THR A 24 -5.30 13.54 -1.72
N THR A 25 -4.32 14.01 -2.50
CA THR A 25 -2.88 13.91 -2.18
C THR A 25 -2.56 14.40 -0.76
N ARG A 26 -3.22 15.48 -0.33
CA ARG A 26 -3.03 16.06 1.01
C ARG A 26 -3.49 15.10 2.11
N VAL A 27 -4.63 14.43 1.92
CA VAL A 27 -5.16 13.44 2.87
C VAL A 27 -4.22 12.24 2.95
N LYS A 28 -3.84 11.65 1.81
CA LYS A 28 -2.96 10.47 1.78
C LYS A 28 -1.60 10.75 2.43
N ARG A 29 -1.00 11.92 2.16
CA ARG A 29 0.25 12.34 2.83
C ARG A 29 0.04 12.57 4.33
N GLY A 30 -1.06 13.19 4.72
CA GLY A 30 -1.40 13.43 6.14
C GLY A 30 -1.60 12.14 6.94
N MET A 31 -2.19 11.10 6.35
CA MET A 31 -2.32 9.80 7.00
C MET A 31 -0.94 9.22 7.33
N ALA A 32 0.01 9.28 6.38
CA ALA A 32 1.38 8.78 6.59
C ALA A 32 2.17 9.53 7.68
N GLU A 33 1.76 10.75 8.07
CA GLU A 33 2.41 11.51 9.15
C GLU A 33 2.23 10.84 10.52
N MET A 34 1.11 10.16 10.75
CA MET A 34 0.81 9.48 12.03
C MET A 34 1.77 8.33 12.34
N LEU A 35 2.46 7.81 11.30
CA LEU A 35 3.39 6.68 11.41
C LEU A 35 4.83 7.14 11.70
N LYS A 36 5.10 8.45 11.69
CA LYS A 36 6.45 8.98 11.89
C LYS A 36 6.98 8.68 13.29
N GLY A 37 8.23 8.23 13.35
CA GLY A 37 8.92 7.93 14.61
C GLY A 37 8.59 6.56 15.20
N GLY A 38 7.73 5.77 14.54
CA GLY A 38 7.35 4.43 14.99
C GLY A 38 8.03 3.28 14.26
N VAL A 39 7.61 2.07 14.63
CA VAL A 39 8.00 0.80 14.01
C VAL A 39 6.76 0.13 13.44
N ILE A 40 6.87 -0.40 12.22
CA ILE A 40 5.85 -1.25 11.59
C ILE A 40 6.34 -2.69 11.68
N MET A 41 5.53 -3.60 12.21
CA MET A 41 5.92 -5.00 12.42
C MET A 41 5.17 -5.95 11.49
N ASP A 42 5.90 -6.81 10.78
CA ASP A 42 5.34 -7.93 10.01
C ASP A 42 4.76 -8.98 10.98
N VAL A 43 3.51 -9.41 10.75
CA VAL A 43 2.79 -10.38 11.61
C VAL A 43 2.01 -11.39 10.77
N VAL A 44 2.02 -12.65 11.20
CA VAL A 44 1.36 -13.76 10.48
C VAL A 44 0.17 -14.35 11.23
N THR A 45 -0.11 -13.90 12.46
CA THR A 45 -1.27 -14.32 13.26
C THR A 45 -1.85 -13.16 14.07
N PRO A 46 -3.14 -13.24 14.47
CA PRO A 46 -3.75 -12.31 15.41
C PRO A 46 -2.98 -12.14 16.74
N GLU A 47 -2.39 -13.23 17.25
CA GLU A 47 -1.57 -13.20 18.47
C GLU A 47 -0.30 -12.37 18.27
N GLN A 48 0.41 -12.53 17.15
CA GLN A 48 1.57 -11.69 16.84
C GLN A 48 1.17 -10.22 16.65
N ALA A 49 0.01 -9.95 16.05
CA ALA A 49 -0.51 -8.60 15.92
C ALA A 49 -0.72 -7.94 17.28
N LYS A 50 -1.30 -8.66 18.25
CA LYS A 50 -1.44 -8.18 19.63
C LYS A 50 -0.09 -7.94 20.32
N ILE A 51 0.86 -8.85 20.16
CA ILE A 51 2.22 -8.65 20.71
C ILE A 51 2.88 -7.40 20.13
N ALA A 52 2.72 -7.15 18.83
CA ALA A 52 3.25 -5.96 18.17
C ALA A 52 2.61 -4.67 18.69
N GLU A 53 1.28 -4.66 18.86
CA GLU A 53 0.54 -3.54 19.45
C GLU A 53 0.99 -3.26 20.89
N ASP A 54 1.06 -4.28 21.74
CA ASP A 54 1.50 -4.16 23.14
C ASP A 54 2.96 -3.71 23.26
N ALA A 55 3.80 -4.05 22.27
CA ALA A 55 5.19 -3.59 22.18
C ALA A 55 5.34 -2.14 21.69
N GLY A 56 4.24 -1.48 21.30
CA GLY A 56 4.23 -0.09 20.84
C GLY A 56 4.51 0.09 19.35
N ALA A 57 4.23 -0.92 18.51
CA ALA A 57 4.20 -0.73 17.06
C ALA A 57 3.18 0.35 16.68
N VAL A 58 3.50 1.17 15.68
CA VAL A 58 2.56 2.20 15.18
C VAL A 58 1.62 1.66 14.10
N ALA A 59 1.94 0.49 13.55
CA ALA A 59 1.12 -0.26 12.62
C ALA A 59 1.65 -1.70 12.53
N VAL A 60 0.84 -2.61 12.00
CA VAL A 60 1.25 -3.98 11.65
C VAL A 60 1.13 -4.21 10.15
N MET A 61 1.92 -5.13 9.61
CA MET A 61 1.86 -5.59 8.23
C MET A 61 1.39 -7.05 8.24
N ALA A 62 0.18 -7.29 7.77
CA ALA A 62 -0.41 -8.62 7.66
C ALA A 62 0.13 -9.36 6.44
N LEU A 63 0.66 -10.56 6.66
CA LEU A 63 1.12 -11.45 5.61
C LEU A 63 1.16 -12.92 6.07
N GLU A 64 0.86 -13.88 5.20
CA GLU A 64 0.90 -15.31 5.54
C GLU A 64 2.30 -15.87 5.78
N ARG A 65 3.29 -15.33 5.08
CA ARG A 65 4.68 -15.80 5.11
C ARG A 65 5.62 -14.63 5.22
N VAL A 66 6.50 -14.67 6.21
CA VAL A 66 7.54 -13.64 6.36
C VAL A 66 8.54 -13.70 5.21
N PRO A 67 9.24 -12.60 4.86
CA PRO A 67 10.16 -12.57 3.73
C PRO A 67 11.26 -13.65 3.77
N ALA A 68 11.71 -14.03 4.97
CA ALA A 68 12.68 -15.11 5.15
C ALA A 68 12.14 -16.46 4.67
N ASP A 69 10.87 -16.77 4.96
CA ASP A 69 10.22 -18.01 4.54
C ASP A 69 9.95 -18.03 3.03
N ILE A 70 9.52 -16.89 2.47
CA ILE A 70 9.31 -16.74 1.02
C ILE A 70 10.60 -17.08 0.27
N ARG A 71 11.75 -16.61 0.77
CA ARG A 71 13.06 -16.91 0.17
C ARG A 71 13.46 -18.38 0.32
N ALA A 72 13.25 -18.97 1.49
CA ALA A 72 13.66 -20.35 1.77
C ALA A 72 12.81 -21.38 1.01
N GLN A 73 11.50 -21.17 0.93
CA GLN A 73 10.56 -22.10 0.29
C GLN A 73 10.44 -21.88 -1.21
N GLY A 74 10.69 -20.66 -1.68
CA GLY A 74 10.49 -20.26 -3.07
C GLY A 74 9.03 -20.29 -3.50
N GLY A 75 8.82 -20.44 -4.81
CA GLY A 75 7.48 -20.43 -5.42
C GLY A 75 6.90 -19.03 -5.61
N VAL A 76 5.61 -18.98 -5.97
CA VAL A 76 4.90 -17.74 -6.19
C VAL A 76 4.38 -17.21 -4.85
N SER A 77 4.70 -15.96 -4.53
CA SER A 77 4.16 -15.24 -3.38
C SER A 77 3.14 -14.20 -3.84
N ARG A 78 1.97 -14.15 -3.19
CA ARG A 78 0.79 -13.37 -3.58
C ARG A 78 0.26 -12.55 -2.39
N MET A 79 -0.80 -11.78 -2.61
CA MET A 79 -1.61 -11.23 -1.53
C MET A 79 -2.07 -12.35 -0.58
N SER A 80 -2.10 -12.07 0.72
CA SER A 80 -2.58 -13.00 1.75
C SER A 80 -4.08 -13.20 1.69
N ASP A 81 -4.55 -14.34 2.21
CA ASP A 81 -5.96 -14.67 2.29
C ASP A 81 -6.74 -13.55 3.02
N PRO A 82 -7.85 -13.05 2.43
CA PRO A 82 -8.73 -12.10 3.08
C PRO A 82 -9.13 -12.47 4.52
N ASP A 83 -9.44 -13.74 4.78
CA ASP A 83 -9.86 -14.19 6.12
C ASP A 83 -8.75 -14.00 7.17
N MET A 84 -7.50 -14.17 6.75
CA MET A 84 -6.32 -13.96 7.61
C MET A 84 -6.10 -12.47 7.91
N ILE A 85 -6.28 -11.61 6.90
CA ILE A 85 -6.16 -10.16 7.05
C ILE A 85 -7.26 -9.63 7.97
N ASP A 86 -8.52 -10.05 7.75
CA ASP A 86 -9.66 -9.65 8.59
C ASP A 86 -9.44 -10.08 10.04
N GLY A 87 -8.93 -11.29 10.28
CA GLY A 87 -8.57 -11.74 11.63
C GLY A 87 -7.50 -10.89 12.32
N ILE A 88 -6.58 -10.27 11.57
CA ILE A 88 -5.60 -9.31 12.12
C ILE A 88 -6.25 -7.95 12.38
N ILE A 89 -7.08 -7.46 11.44
CA ILE A 89 -7.81 -6.19 11.59
C ILE A 89 -8.67 -6.22 12.86
N GLU A 90 -9.43 -7.29 13.07
CA GLU A 90 -10.27 -7.45 14.25
C GLU A 90 -9.47 -7.58 15.55
N ALA A 91 -8.21 -8.01 15.45
CA ALA A 91 -7.36 -8.25 16.60
C ALA A 91 -6.70 -6.99 17.15
N VAL A 92 -6.42 -5.93 16.37
CA VAL A 92 -5.67 -4.76 16.84
C VAL A 92 -6.42 -3.45 16.64
N SER A 93 -6.03 -2.42 17.39
CA SER A 93 -6.54 -1.04 17.27
C SER A 93 -5.59 -0.10 16.52
N ILE A 94 -4.34 -0.52 16.29
CA ILE A 94 -3.37 0.19 15.44
C ILE A 94 -3.59 -0.13 13.96
N PRO A 95 -3.18 0.76 13.04
CA PRO A 95 -3.34 0.56 11.61
C PRO A 95 -2.81 -0.79 11.09
N VAL A 96 -3.54 -1.40 10.16
CA VAL A 96 -3.16 -2.65 9.49
C VAL A 96 -2.81 -2.37 8.03
N MET A 97 -1.64 -2.84 7.62
CA MET A 97 -1.17 -2.81 6.24
C MET A 97 -1.21 -4.22 5.65
N ALA A 98 -1.36 -4.33 4.33
CA ALA A 98 -1.24 -5.60 3.63
C ALA A 98 -0.51 -5.44 2.29
N LYS A 99 0.05 -6.54 1.78
CA LYS A 99 0.87 -6.54 0.55
C LYS A 99 0.05 -6.90 -0.68
N ALA A 100 0.27 -6.16 -1.76
CA ALA A 100 -0.16 -6.51 -3.11
C ALA A 100 1.06 -6.70 -4.02
N ARG A 101 0.96 -7.58 -5.01
CA ARG A 101 2.02 -7.75 -6.02
C ARG A 101 2.17 -6.49 -6.87
N ILE A 102 3.40 -6.21 -7.31
CA ILE A 102 3.68 -5.12 -8.26
C ILE A 102 2.78 -5.27 -9.50
N GLY A 103 2.04 -4.19 -9.81
CA GLY A 103 1.14 -4.11 -10.96
C GLY A 103 -0.22 -4.81 -10.78
N HIS A 104 -0.45 -5.55 -9.68
CA HIS A 104 -1.69 -6.31 -9.50
C HIS A 104 -2.82 -5.47 -8.89
N PHE A 105 -3.36 -4.52 -9.66
CA PHE A 105 -4.39 -3.59 -9.18
C PHE A 105 -5.66 -4.27 -8.64
N VAL A 106 -5.99 -5.49 -9.09
CA VAL A 106 -7.13 -6.25 -8.56
C VAL A 106 -6.88 -6.76 -7.13
N GLU A 107 -5.63 -7.10 -6.76
CA GLU A 107 -5.32 -7.45 -5.37
C GLU A 107 -5.50 -6.22 -4.49
N ALA A 108 -5.04 -5.06 -4.98
CA ALA A 108 -5.25 -3.80 -4.27
C ALA A 108 -6.74 -3.40 -4.14
N GLN A 109 -7.59 -3.76 -5.11
CA GLN A 109 -9.04 -3.54 -5.01
C GLN A 109 -9.65 -4.41 -3.91
N VAL A 110 -9.21 -5.66 -3.78
CA VAL A 110 -9.62 -6.55 -2.69
C VAL A 110 -9.19 -5.96 -1.35
N LEU A 111 -7.91 -5.64 -1.18
CA LEU A 111 -7.39 -5.06 0.07
C LEU A 111 -8.11 -3.77 0.50
N GLN A 112 -8.38 -2.86 -0.45
CA GLN A 112 -9.14 -1.64 -0.15
C GLN A 112 -10.57 -1.96 0.31
N SER A 113 -11.18 -3.01 -0.23
CA SER A 113 -12.54 -3.43 0.14
C SER A 113 -12.59 -4.09 1.51
N LEU A 114 -11.52 -4.75 1.94
CA LEU A 114 -11.35 -5.28 3.31
C LEU A 114 -11.12 -4.15 4.34
N GLY A 115 -10.75 -2.95 3.88
CA GLY A 115 -10.56 -1.80 4.75
C GLY A 115 -9.19 -1.74 5.42
N VAL A 116 -8.15 -2.30 4.79
CA VAL A 116 -6.77 -2.07 5.25
C VAL A 116 -6.43 -0.58 5.22
N ASP A 117 -5.65 -0.12 6.18
CA ASP A 117 -5.29 1.29 6.29
C ASP A 117 -4.26 1.72 5.22
N TYR A 118 -3.40 0.77 4.81
CA TYR A 118 -2.40 0.98 3.76
C TYR A 118 -2.18 -0.27 2.91
N ILE A 119 -1.83 -0.07 1.64
CA ILE A 119 -1.37 -1.13 0.75
C ILE A 119 0.12 -0.97 0.47
N ASP A 120 0.92 -2.01 0.72
CA ASP A 120 2.32 -2.09 0.27
C ASP A 120 2.38 -2.79 -1.09
N GLU A 121 2.60 -2.01 -2.16
CA GLU A 121 2.90 -2.56 -3.48
C GLU A 121 4.35 -3.08 -3.46
N SER A 122 4.50 -4.38 -3.23
CA SER A 122 5.74 -4.94 -2.67
C SER A 122 6.50 -5.82 -3.66
N GLU A 123 7.78 -5.50 -3.81
CA GLU A 123 8.77 -6.33 -4.52
C GLU A 123 9.12 -7.64 -3.81
N VAL A 124 8.68 -7.82 -2.56
CA VAL A 124 8.86 -9.06 -1.81
C VAL A 124 7.93 -10.15 -2.34
N LEU A 125 6.78 -9.76 -2.90
CA LEU A 125 5.88 -10.68 -3.59
C LEU A 125 6.31 -10.87 -5.04
N THR A 126 5.88 -11.95 -5.68
CA THR A 126 6.20 -12.19 -7.09
C THR A 126 5.51 -11.13 -7.96
N PRO A 127 6.21 -10.35 -8.80
CA PRO A 127 5.56 -9.34 -9.64
C PRO A 127 4.48 -9.93 -10.53
N ALA A 128 3.35 -9.22 -10.66
CA ALA A 128 2.28 -9.60 -11.57
C ALA A 128 2.40 -8.90 -12.93
N ASP A 129 2.92 -7.68 -12.93
CA ASP A 129 3.35 -6.95 -14.12
C ASP A 129 4.83 -6.54 -13.94
N TYR A 130 5.66 -6.87 -14.93
CA TYR A 130 7.10 -6.55 -14.91
C TYR A 130 7.42 -5.18 -15.52
N ALA A 131 6.45 -4.56 -16.20
CA ALA A 131 6.59 -3.26 -16.86
C ALA A 131 5.93 -2.14 -16.05
N ASN A 132 4.74 -2.38 -15.49
CA ASN A 132 3.93 -1.33 -14.88
C ASN A 132 3.67 -1.56 -13.39
N HIS A 133 3.65 -0.47 -12.64
CA HIS A 133 3.13 -0.44 -11.27
C HIS A 133 1.65 -0.04 -11.30
N ILE A 134 0.97 -0.24 -10.18
CA ILE A 134 -0.43 0.16 -10.00
C ILE A 134 -0.55 1.69 -10.15
N ASP A 135 -1.58 2.16 -10.88
CA ASP A 135 -2.02 3.56 -10.82
C ASP A 135 -2.74 3.81 -9.49
N LYS A 136 -1.98 4.28 -8.49
CA LYS A 136 -2.43 4.42 -7.10
C LYS A 136 -3.38 5.61 -6.92
N TRP A 137 -3.55 6.46 -7.94
CA TRP A 137 -4.55 7.52 -7.96
C TRP A 137 -5.98 7.00 -8.11
N GLN A 138 -6.17 5.76 -8.57
CA GLN A 138 -7.49 5.14 -8.66
C GLN A 138 -8.07 4.69 -7.32
N PHE A 139 -7.27 4.75 -6.25
CA PHE A 139 -7.60 4.21 -4.93
C PHE A 139 -7.81 5.33 -3.91
N THR A 140 -8.65 5.08 -2.90
CA THR A 140 -8.76 5.91 -1.70
C THR A 140 -7.68 5.56 -0.68
N VAL A 141 -7.41 4.26 -0.51
CA VAL A 141 -6.38 3.77 0.42
C VAL A 141 -4.99 4.28 0.00
N PRO A 142 -4.15 4.75 0.95
CA PRO A 142 -2.78 5.15 0.67
C PRO A 142 -1.87 3.95 0.37
N PHE A 143 -0.85 4.18 -0.45
CA PHE A 143 0.12 3.15 -0.84
C PHE A 143 1.51 3.43 -0.28
N VAL A 144 2.17 2.36 0.13
CA VAL A 144 3.60 2.28 0.43
C VAL A 144 4.29 1.61 -0.77
N CYS A 145 5.42 2.17 -1.21
CA CYS A 145 6.23 1.56 -2.27
C CYS A 145 7.71 1.50 -1.89
N GLY A 146 8.40 0.45 -2.34
CA GLY A 146 9.84 0.30 -2.21
C GLY A 146 10.64 1.15 -3.21
N ALA A 147 11.78 1.71 -2.79
CA ALA A 147 12.75 2.37 -3.66
C ALA A 147 14.20 2.08 -3.25
N THR A 148 15.12 2.07 -4.21
CA THR A 148 16.58 1.95 -3.97
C THR A 148 17.33 3.27 -4.19
N ASN A 149 16.72 4.21 -4.93
CA ASN A 149 17.29 5.52 -5.29
C ASN A 149 16.18 6.58 -5.42
N LEU A 150 16.55 7.85 -5.55
CA LEU A 150 15.59 8.96 -5.62
C LEU A 150 14.74 8.91 -6.89
N GLY A 151 15.34 8.54 -8.02
CA GLY A 151 14.60 8.42 -9.29
C GLY A 151 13.46 7.40 -9.20
N GLU A 152 13.70 6.25 -8.56
CA GLU A 152 12.66 5.26 -8.29
C GLU A 152 11.61 5.79 -7.33
N ALA A 153 12.01 6.41 -6.22
CA ALA A 153 11.09 7.01 -5.26
C ALA A 153 10.16 8.04 -5.92
N LEU A 154 10.71 8.93 -6.75
CA LEU A 154 9.94 9.95 -7.47
C LEU A 154 8.96 9.32 -8.47
N ARG A 155 9.35 8.27 -9.20
CA ARG A 155 8.40 7.55 -10.09
C ARG A 155 7.23 6.95 -9.29
N ARG A 156 7.50 6.31 -8.15
CA ARG A 156 6.44 5.76 -7.28
C ARG A 156 5.51 6.85 -6.74
N ILE A 157 6.05 8.01 -6.35
CA ILE A 157 5.26 9.17 -5.92
C ILE A 157 4.40 9.71 -7.06
N THR A 158 4.94 9.81 -8.28
CA THR A 158 4.20 10.24 -9.48
C THR A 158 3.02 9.31 -9.77
N GLU A 159 3.19 8.01 -9.55
CA GLU A 159 2.12 7.00 -9.67
C GLU A 159 1.12 7.02 -8.50
N GLY A 160 1.32 7.84 -7.47
CA GLY A 160 0.39 8.03 -6.35
C GLY A 160 0.77 7.37 -5.02
N ALA A 161 2.04 6.93 -4.85
CA ALA A 161 2.51 6.45 -3.54
C ALA A 161 2.46 7.57 -2.48
N ALA A 162 1.93 7.24 -1.31
CA ALA A 162 1.82 8.14 -0.18
C ALA A 162 3.05 8.07 0.75
N MET A 163 3.73 6.91 0.74
CA MET A 163 4.91 6.63 1.54
C MET A 163 5.94 5.85 0.72
N ILE A 164 7.22 6.13 0.95
CA ILE A 164 8.34 5.39 0.37
C ILE A 164 9.12 4.70 1.48
N ARG A 165 9.47 3.43 1.25
CA ARG A 165 10.41 2.66 2.08
C ARG A 165 11.64 2.27 1.26
N SER A 166 12.79 2.13 1.90
CA SER A 166 13.92 1.47 1.24
C SER A 166 13.59 0.01 0.99
N LYS A 167 13.95 -0.55 -0.16
CA LYS A 167 13.74 -2.00 -0.41
C LYS A 167 14.57 -2.88 0.53
N GLY A 168 15.81 -2.45 0.79
CA GLY A 168 16.78 -3.24 1.53
C GLY A 168 17.01 -4.60 0.86
N GLU A 169 17.28 -5.62 1.67
CA GLU A 169 17.23 -7.01 1.23
C GLU A 169 16.37 -7.80 2.22
N ALA A 170 15.06 -7.78 2.00
CA ALA A 170 14.10 -8.38 2.92
C ALA A 170 14.41 -9.87 3.18
N GLY A 171 14.40 -10.27 4.45
CA GLY A 171 14.58 -11.66 4.86
C GLY A 171 16.02 -12.15 5.03
N THR A 172 17.06 -11.33 4.85
CA THR A 172 18.46 -11.73 5.14
C THR A 172 18.91 -11.43 6.56
N GLY A 173 18.31 -10.42 7.20
CA GLY A 173 18.86 -9.84 8.43
C GLY A 173 20.11 -8.96 8.20
N ASP A 174 20.52 -8.72 6.95
CA ASP A 174 21.62 -7.81 6.63
C ASP A 174 21.09 -6.40 6.31
N VAL A 175 21.51 -5.42 7.11
CA VAL A 175 21.13 -4.01 6.99
C VAL A 175 21.92 -3.24 5.92
N SER A 176 22.96 -3.85 5.32
CA SER A 176 23.87 -3.21 4.38
C SER A 176 23.13 -2.58 3.17
N ASN A 177 22.22 -3.33 2.53
CA ASN A 177 21.42 -2.86 1.41
C ASN A 177 20.50 -1.69 1.79
N ALA A 178 19.84 -1.76 2.96
CA ALA A 178 19.01 -0.65 3.44
C ALA A 178 19.86 0.61 3.67
N THR A 179 21.05 0.47 4.25
CA THR A 179 22.00 1.57 4.45
C THR A 179 22.42 2.20 3.12
N THR A 180 22.72 1.38 2.11
CA THR A 180 23.08 1.83 0.76
C THR A 180 21.95 2.65 0.13
N HIS A 181 20.73 2.12 0.10
CA HIS A 181 19.57 2.83 -0.47
C HIS A 181 19.30 4.15 0.23
N MET A 182 19.31 4.16 1.58
CA MET A 182 19.06 5.38 2.35
C MET A 182 20.14 6.45 2.14
N ARG A 183 21.41 6.05 2.01
CA ARG A 183 22.49 6.98 1.67
C ARG A 183 22.32 7.54 0.27
N GLN A 184 22.02 6.68 -0.71
CA GLN A 184 21.83 7.10 -2.10
C GLN A 184 20.68 8.09 -2.24
N ILE A 185 19.50 7.77 -1.71
CA ILE A 185 18.33 8.67 -1.74
C ILE A 185 18.66 10.03 -1.12
N ARG A 186 19.28 10.04 0.08
CA ARG A 186 19.64 11.30 0.76
C ARG A 186 20.71 12.10 0.04
N GLN A 187 21.68 11.43 -0.58
CA GLN A 187 22.73 12.07 -1.36
C GLN A 187 22.15 12.74 -2.60
N GLU A 188 21.29 12.05 -3.34
CA GLU A 188 20.63 12.58 -4.54
C GLU A 188 19.73 13.77 -4.19
N ILE A 189 18.98 13.71 -3.08
CA ILE A 189 18.19 14.86 -2.59
C ILE A 189 19.09 16.07 -2.32
N ARG A 190 20.20 15.87 -1.57
CA ARG A 190 21.13 16.96 -1.25
C ARG A 190 21.80 17.54 -2.49
N ARG A 191 22.13 16.71 -3.47
CA ARG A 191 22.69 17.16 -4.74
C ARG A 191 21.69 18.06 -5.46
N LEU A 192 20.45 17.64 -5.62
CA LEU A 192 19.42 18.45 -6.28
C LEU A 192 19.19 19.80 -5.58
N GLN A 193 19.27 19.84 -4.25
CA GLN A 193 19.14 21.08 -3.48
C GLN A 193 20.23 22.12 -3.76
N SER A 194 21.38 21.70 -4.29
CA SER A 194 22.52 22.59 -4.58
C SER A 194 22.74 22.87 -6.06
N LEU A 195 21.97 22.22 -6.95
CA LEU A 195 22.10 22.47 -8.38
C LEU A 195 21.49 23.83 -8.73
N PRO A 196 22.11 24.58 -9.66
CA PRO A 196 21.42 25.65 -10.37
C PRO A 196 20.11 25.17 -11.02
N GLU A 197 19.11 26.04 -11.13
CA GLU A 197 17.79 25.66 -11.66
C GLU A 197 17.85 25.13 -13.10
N ASP A 198 18.79 25.61 -13.91
CA ASP A 198 19.00 25.18 -15.29
C ASP A 198 19.60 23.78 -15.42
N GLU A 199 20.21 23.23 -14.36
CA GLU A 199 20.74 21.86 -14.32
C GLU A 199 19.70 20.82 -13.83
N LEU A 200 18.45 21.22 -13.55
CA LEU A 200 17.39 20.33 -13.07
C LEU A 200 16.58 19.64 -14.18
N TYR A 201 16.72 20.07 -15.44
CA TYR A 201 15.94 19.61 -16.60
C TYR A 201 16.80 18.83 -17.61
#